data_AF-A0A7S1MUU8-F1
#
_entry.id   AF-A0A7S1MUU8-F1
#
_cell.length_a   1.000
_cell.length_b   1.000
_cell.length_c   1.000
_cell.angle_alpha   90.00
_cell.angle_beta   90.00
_cell.angle_gamma   90.00
#
_symmetry.space_group_name_H-M   'P 1'
#
loop_
_entity.id
_entity.type
_entity.pdbx_description
1 polymer ?
#
loop_
_entity_poly.entity_id
_entity_poly.type
_entity_poly.pdbx_seq_one_letter_code
_entity_poly.pdbx_strand_id
1 'polypeptide(L)'
;MLKSLRKALERGLEARFAIGLDFYLTEPVVLRKLLELTKEHALKLYLSDSSETFHPKIYAFQHSKGCSVIVGSANFTQGGLYANYEASALVEGTSDTLMASVTQHFDALIDDEIIVPATRDRIDAYEREYVIHDIFRKVAKKRAQKASSAIGPNFTTLAGILELMKSDDSEHGFTEQKALRKGNLRQARRM
;
A
#
# COMPACT_ATOMS: atom_id res chain seq x y z
N MET A 1 -18.46 -8.42 -1.71
CA MET A 1 -18.08 -7.21 -0.94
C MET A 1 -18.69 -5.94 -1.55
N LEU A 2 -18.26 -5.43 -2.71
CA LEU A 2 -18.82 -4.21 -3.33
C LEU A 2 -20.35 -4.24 -3.51
N LYS A 3 -20.92 -5.40 -3.89
CA LYS A 3 -22.37 -5.59 -3.97
C LYS A 3 -23.07 -5.38 -2.62
N SER A 4 -22.48 -5.84 -1.53
CA SER A 4 -23.03 -5.68 -0.18
C SER A 4 -22.90 -4.24 0.31
N LEU A 5 -21.77 -3.58 0.01
CA LEU A 5 -21.57 -2.15 0.29
C LEU A 5 -22.60 -1.30 -0.44
N ARG A 6 -22.75 -1.47 -1.77
CA ARG A 6 -23.76 -0.75 -2.56
C ARG A 6 -25.17 -0.90 -1.97
N LYS A 7 -25.58 -2.14 -1.65
CA LYS A 7 -26.87 -2.38 -0.98
C LYS A 7 -27.01 -1.70 0.38
N ALA A 8 -25.92 -1.56 1.13
CA ALA A 8 -25.95 -0.87 2.42
C ALA A 8 -26.08 0.65 2.22
N LEU A 9 -25.32 1.23 1.29
CA LEU A 9 -25.41 2.63 0.90
C LEU A 9 -26.82 2.99 0.37
N GLU A 10 -27.41 2.13 -0.47
CA GLU A 10 -28.80 2.27 -0.96
C GLU A 10 -29.85 2.25 0.17
N ARG A 11 -29.52 1.67 1.33
CA ARG A 11 -30.37 1.68 2.54
C ARG A 11 -30.06 2.83 3.49
N GLY A 12 -29.25 3.80 3.07
CA GLY A 12 -28.92 4.99 3.86
C GLY A 12 -27.69 4.84 4.78
N LEU A 13 -26.81 3.85 4.53
CA LEU A 13 -25.51 3.83 5.20
C LEU A 13 -24.69 5.06 4.78
N GLU A 14 -24.14 5.77 5.76
CA GLU A 14 -23.09 6.75 5.57
C GLU A 14 -21.73 6.11 5.85
N ALA A 15 -20.72 6.39 5.02
CA ALA A 15 -19.41 5.74 5.12
C ALA A 15 -18.26 6.68 4.79
N ARG A 16 -17.14 6.48 5.48
CA ARG A 16 -15.84 7.14 5.21
C ARG A 16 -14.77 6.08 5.08
N PHE A 17 -14.07 6.05 3.94
CA PHE A 17 -13.03 5.08 3.65
C PHE A 17 -11.70 5.80 3.49
N ALA A 18 -10.67 5.32 4.19
CA ALA A 18 -9.28 5.70 3.96
C ALA A 18 -8.53 4.47 3.45
N ILE A 19 -7.91 4.56 2.27
CA ILE A 19 -7.26 3.44 1.62
C ILE A 19 -5.79 3.76 1.36
N GLY A 20 -4.90 2.88 1.84
CA GLY A 20 -3.47 2.96 1.57
C GLY A 20 -3.14 2.60 0.13
N LEU A 21 -2.21 3.34 -0.45
CA LEU A 21 -1.63 3.08 -1.77
C LEU A 21 -0.26 2.40 -1.70
N ASP A 22 0.32 2.32 -0.50
CA ASP A 22 1.63 1.71 -0.26
C ASP A 22 1.76 0.30 -0.83
N PHE A 23 2.99 -0.02 -1.25
CA PHE A 23 3.38 -1.31 -1.84
C PHE A 23 2.65 -1.68 -3.14
N TYR A 24 1.81 -0.80 -3.68
CA TYR A 24 1.03 -1.02 -4.89
C TYR A 24 0.24 -2.33 -4.85
N LEU A 25 -0.44 -2.57 -3.73
CA LEU A 25 -1.24 -3.78 -3.49
C LEU A 25 -2.74 -3.58 -3.73
N THR A 26 -3.23 -2.34 -3.64
CA THR A 26 -4.64 -2.02 -3.84
C THR A 26 -4.96 -2.01 -5.33
N GLU A 27 -5.93 -2.81 -5.76
CA GLU A 27 -6.32 -2.87 -7.17
C GLU A 27 -6.95 -1.55 -7.64
N PRO A 28 -6.42 -0.87 -8.69
CA PRO A 28 -6.97 0.39 -9.18
C PRO A 28 -8.45 0.30 -9.57
N VAL A 29 -8.88 -0.85 -10.09
CA VAL A 29 -10.30 -1.09 -10.45
C VAL A 29 -11.23 -1.01 -9.24
N VAL A 30 -10.77 -1.35 -8.03
CA VAL A 30 -11.56 -1.22 -6.80
C VAL A 30 -11.69 0.24 -6.41
N LEU A 31 -10.60 1.02 -6.50
CA LEU A 31 -10.62 2.46 -6.23
C LEU A 31 -11.59 3.19 -7.16
N ARG A 32 -11.57 2.88 -8.46
CA ARG A 32 -12.51 3.43 -9.43
C ARG A 32 -13.96 3.13 -9.07
N LYS A 33 -14.27 1.87 -8.71
CA LYS A 33 -15.63 1.47 -8.31
C LYS A 33 -16.09 2.18 -7.04
N LEU A 34 -15.20 2.39 -6.07
CA LEU A 34 -15.52 3.15 -4.87
C LEU A 34 -15.73 4.64 -5.18
N LEU A 35 -14.89 5.23 -6.03
CA LEU A 35 -15.04 6.61 -6.47
C LEU A 35 -16.38 6.83 -7.20
N GLU A 36 -16.83 5.89 -8.04
CA GLU A 36 -18.15 6.00 -8.67
C GLU A 36 -19.28 5.97 -7.62
N LEU A 37 -19.16 5.17 -6.57
CA LEU A 37 -20.17 5.14 -5.50
C LEU A 37 -20.24 6.45 -4.70
N THR A 38 -19.18 7.25 -4.64
CA THR A 38 -19.22 8.56 -3.95
C THR A 38 -20.08 9.59 -4.65
N LYS A 39 -20.39 9.39 -5.94
CA LYS A 39 -21.24 10.31 -6.73
C LYS A 39 -22.72 10.17 -6.42
N GLU A 40 -23.16 8.97 -6.05
CA GLU A 40 -24.58 8.61 -5.87
C GLU A 40 -24.95 8.40 -4.39
N HIS A 41 -23.96 8.25 -3.51
CA HIS A 41 -24.18 7.82 -2.13
C HIS A 41 -23.36 8.66 -1.13
N ALA A 42 -23.76 8.61 0.15
CA ALA A 42 -23.05 9.20 1.27
C ALA A 42 -21.76 8.42 1.63
N LEU A 43 -20.87 8.26 0.65
CA LEU A 43 -19.56 7.65 0.78
C LEU A 43 -18.49 8.73 0.53
N LYS A 44 -17.61 8.94 1.50
CA LYS A 44 -16.39 9.72 1.31
C LYS A 44 -15.20 8.78 1.15
N LEU A 45 -14.41 8.97 0.10
CA LEU A 45 -13.24 8.16 -0.19
C LEU A 45 -11.98 9.03 -0.11
N TYR A 46 -11.01 8.57 0.69
CA TYR A 46 -9.69 9.17 0.87
C TYR A 46 -8.62 8.14 0.51
N LEU A 47 -7.52 8.60 -0.09
CA LEU A 47 -6.33 7.79 -0.33
C LEU A 47 -5.14 8.39 0.39
N SER A 48 -4.25 7.53 0.90
CA SER A 48 -3.01 7.95 1.55
C SER A 48 -2.18 8.88 0.66
N ASP A 49 -1.51 9.86 1.27
CA ASP A 49 -0.66 10.86 0.61
C ASP A 49 0.59 11.19 1.44
N SER A 50 1.12 10.20 2.16
CA SER A 50 2.30 10.34 3.01
C SER A 50 3.51 9.58 2.45
N SER A 51 4.71 10.05 2.76
CA SER A 51 5.95 9.30 2.55
C SER A 51 6.11 8.12 3.52
N GLU A 52 5.41 8.17 4.66
CA GLU A 52 5.37 7.08 5.62
C GLU A 52 4.30 6.06 5.23
N THR A 53 4.54 4.79 5.56
CA THR A 53 3.63 3.71 5.20
C THR A 53 2.28 3.85 5.91
N PHE A 54 1.20 4.01 5.13
CA PHE A 54 -0.17 4.00 5.62
C PHE A 54 -0.66 2.56 5.81
N HIS A 55 -0.48 2.02 7.02
CA HIS A 55 -0.82 0.63 7.33
C HIS A 55 -1.92 0.37 8.39
N PRO A 56 -2.84 1.31 8.73
CA PRO A 56 -3.91 1.02 9.69
C PRO A 56 -4.93 0.04 9.09
N LYS A 57 -5.51 -0.81 9.95
CA LYS A 57 -6.60 -1.73 9.61
C LYS A 57 -7.65 -1.63 10.71
N ILE A 58 -8.52 -0.64 10.54
CA ILE A 58 -9.55 -0.29 11.50
C ILE A 58 -10.88 -0.33 10.78
N TYR A 59 -11.83 -1.07 11.33
CA TYR A 59 -13.21 -1.14 10.85
C TYR A 59 -14.14 -0.71 11.97
N ALA A 60 -14.74 0.45 11.85
CA ALA A 60 -15.63 1.00 12.86
C ALA A 60 -17.06 1.12 12.32
N PHE A 61 -18.02 0.69 13.12
CA PHE A 61 -19.44 0.68 12.77
C PHE A 61 -20.25 1.29 13.91
N GLN A 62 -21.05 2.31 13.59
CA GLN A 62 -22.07 2.85 14.49
C GLN A 62 -23.43 2.21 14.17
N HIS A 63 -24.19 1.85 15.19
CA HIS A 63 -25.53 1.30 15.05
C HIS A 63 -26.44 1.73 16.21
N SER A 64 -27.74 1.43 16.14
CA SER A 64 -28.72 1.88 17.13
C SER A 64 -28.43 1.43 18.57
N LYS A 65 -27.70 0.33 18.75
CA LYS A 65 -27.32 -0.22 20.07
C LYS A 65 -25.95 0.21 20.60
N GLY A 66 -25.22 1.08 19.90
CA GLY A 66 -23.83 1.44 20.24
C GLY A 66 -22.88 1.38 19.04
N CYS A 67 -21.62 1.04 19.28
CA CYS A 67 -20.61 0.91 18.24
C CYS A 67 -19.75 -0.34 18.38
N SER A 68 -19.21 -0.79 17.26
CA SER A 68 -18.25 -1.90 17.17
C SER A 68 -17.03 -1.44 16.40
N VAL A 69 -15.85 -1.65 16.97
CA VAL A 69 -14.57 -1.35 16.33
C VAL A 69 -13.74 -2.63 16.27
N ILE A 70 -13.31 -2.99 15.06
CA ILE A 70 -12.39 -4.09 14.82
C ILE A 70 -11.05 -3.49 14.42
N VAL A 71 -10.00 -3.83 15.16
CA VAL A 71 -8.62 -3.41 14.86
C VAL A 71 -7.70 -4.62 14.92
N GLY A 72 -6.74 -4.72 13.99
CA GLY A 72 -5.84 -5.87 13.96
C GLY A 72 -4.95 -5.93 12.73
N SER A 73 -4.52 -7.14 12.38
CA SER A 73 -3.65 -7.42 11.23
C SER A 73 -4.42 -7.67 9.92
N ALA A 74 -5.74 -7.87 9.99
CA ALA A 74 -6.58 -8.25 8.86
C ALA A 74 -6.81 -7.11 7.86
N ASN A 75 -6.25 -7.24 6.65
CA ASN A 75 -6.58 -6.37 5.52
C ASN A 75 -7.99 -6.67 4.98
N PHE A 76 -8.61 -5.68 4.33
CA PHE A 76 -9.97 -5.81 3.77
C PHE A 76 -9.98 -6.58 2.44
N THR A 77 -9.55 -7.84 2.51
CA THR A 77 -9.38 -8.75 1.38
C THR A 77 -10.02 -10.08 1.71
N GLN A 78 -10.27 -10.93 0.72
CA GLN A 78 -10.76 -12.28 0.98
C GLN A 78 -9.81 -13.08 1.88
N GLY A 79 -8.49 -12.89 1.72
CA GLY A 79 -7.49 -13.51 2.59
C GLY A 79 -7.63 -13.05 4.04
N GLY A 80 -7.54 -11.74 4.29
CA GLY A 80 -7.61 -11.17 5.64
C GLY A 80 -8.94 -11.42 6.36
N LEU A 81 -10.05 -11.60 5.63
CA LEU A 81 -11.35 -11.86 6.23
C LEU A 81 -11.65 -13.35 6.48
N TYR A 82 -10.98 -14.28 5.78
CA TYR A 82 -11.39 -15.70 5.80
C TYR A 82 -10.28 -16.75 5.81
N ALA A 83 -9.09 -16.46 5.28
CA ALA A 83 -8.10 -17.50 4.97
C ALA A 83 -6.71 -17.30 5.60
N ASN A 84 -6.32 -16.05 5.85
CA ASN A 84 -5.04 -15.74 6.45
C ASN A 84 -5.04 -16.03 7.96
N TYR A 85 -3.85 -16.30 8.50
CA TYR A 85 -3.63 -16.27 9.94
C TYR A 85 -3.57 -14.82 10.42
N GLU A 86 -4.67 -14.32 10.96
CA GLU A 86 -4.82 -12.93 11.41
C GLU A 86 -5.09 -12.88 12.92
N ALA A 87 -4.63 -11.81 13.56
CA ALA A 87 -4.99 -11.46 14.93
C ALA A 87 -5.77 -10.14 14.91
N SER A 88 -6.93 -10.11 15.55
CA SER A 88 -7.77 -8.91 15.61
C SER A 88 -8.54 -8.87 16.93
N ALA A 89 -8.80 -7.67 17.41
CA ALA A 89 -9.65 -7.42 18.57
C ALA A 89 -10.95 -6.76 18.10
N LEU A 90 -12.07 -7.28 18.62
CA LEU A 90 -13.36 -6.60 18.57
C LEU A 90 -13.54 -5.85 19.89
N VAL A 91 -13.77 -4.54 19.79
CA VAL A 91 -14.10 -3.67 20.92
C VAL A 91 -15.51 -3.15 20.70
N GLU A 92 -16.39 -3.45 21.65
CA GLU A 92 -17.78 -2.96 21.64
C GLU A 92 -17.92 -1.83 22.65
N GLY A 93 -18.57 -0.74 22.22
CA GLY A 93 -18.83 0.42 23.06
C GLY A 93 -20.33 0.72 23.10
N THR A 94 -20.86 0.99 24.28
CA THR A 94 -22.25 1.44 24.48
C THR A 94 -22.42 2.96 24.32
N SER A 95 -21.33 3.71 24.17
CA SER A 95 -21.30 5.17 24.15
C SER A 95 -20.69 5.77 22.88
N ASP A 96 -20.96 7.06 22.69
CA ASP A 96 -20.37 7.91 21.64
C ASP A 96 -18.84 8.05 21.77
N THR A 97 -18.23 7.75 22.94
CA THR A 97 -16.82 8.06 23.19
C THR A 97 -15.84 7.23 22.36
N LEU A 98 -16.11 5.93 22.16
CA LEU A 98 -15.27 5.07 21.33
C LEU A 98 -15.33 5.51 19.86
N MET A 99 -16.54 5.72 19.33
CA MET A 99 -16.72 6.18 17.96
C MET A 99 -16.17 7.60 17.76
N ALA A 100 -16.32 8.50 18.73
CA ALA A 100 -15.74 9.83 18.70
C ALA A 100 -14.20 9.76 18.64
N SER A 101 -13.56 8.86 19.39
CA SER A 101 -12.11 8.67 19.34
C SER A 101 -11.65 8.16 17.97
N VAL A 102 -12.35 7.19 17.38
CA VAL A 102 -12.03 6.73 16.01
C VAL A 102 -12.24 7.83 14.98
N THR A 103 -13.32 8.60 15.11
CA THR A 103 -13.65 9.71 14.22
C THR A 103 -12.60 10.81 14.31
N GLN A 104 -12.20 11.20 15.53
CA GLN A 104 -11.15 12.17 15.77
C GLN A 104 -9.80 11.71 15.20
N HIS A 105 -9.47 10.43 15.34
CA HIS A 105 -8.26 9.88 14.72
C HIS A 105 -8.32 9.96 13.19
N PHE A 106 -9.46 9.64 12.58
CA PHE A 106 -9.64 9.76 11.13
C PHE A 106 -9.54 11.23 10.68
N ASP A 107 -10.16 12.15 11.41
CA ASP A 107 -10.14 13.58 11.11
C ASP A 107 -8.72 14.15 11.19
N ALA A 108 -7.94 13.76 12.21
CA ALA A 108 -6.54 14.14 12.31
C ALA A 108 -5.71 13.69 11.07
N LEU A 109 -5.96 12.49 10.55
CA LEU A 109 -5.30 12.02 9.32
C LEU A 109 -5.64 12.88 8.09
N ILE A 110 -6.83 13.50 8.05
CA ILE A 110 -7.21 14.44 7.00
C ILE A 110 -6.53 15.78 7.22
N ASP A 111 -6.60 16.30 8.46
CA ASP A 111 -6.05 17.60 8.82
C ASP A 111 -4.53 17.66 8.62
N ASP A 112 -3.84 16.55 8.87
CA ASP A 112 -2.40 16.39 8.65
C ASP A 112 -2.04 16.04 7.19
N GLU A 113 -3.02 16.01 6.28
CA GLU A 113 -2.89 15.64 4.86
C GLU A 113 -2.29 14.22 4.63
N ILE A 114 -2.28 13.36 5.66
CA ILE A 114 -1.84 11.97 5.56
C ILE A 114 -2.78 11.16 4.65
N ILE A 115 -4.07 11.50 4.66
CA ILE A 115 -5.06 11.01 3.70
C ILE A 115 -5.77 12.20 3.05
N VAL A 116 -5.90 12.17 1.73
CA VAL A 116 -6.56 13.25 0.99
C VAL A 116 -7.68 12.68 0.10
N PRO A 117 -8.69 13.49 -0.27
CA PRO A 117 -9.81 13.01 -1.07
C PRO A 117 -9.35 12.28 -2.35
N ALA A 118 -10.03 11.18 -2.66
CA ALA A 118 -9.77 10.44 -3.88
C ALA A 118 -10.27 11.22 -5.09
N THR A 119 -9.42 11.33 -6.11
CA THR A 119 -9.78 11.92 -7.41
C THR A 119 -9.44 10.94 -8.53
N ARG A 120 -10.05 11.17 -9.70
CA ARG A 120 -9.73 10.39 -10.91
C ARG A 120 -8.23 10.48 -11.23
N ASP A 121 -7.67 11.68 -11.21
CA ASP A 121 -6.27 11.92 -11.58
C ASP A 121 -5.29 11.21 -10.64
N ARG A 122 -5.58 11.19 -9.33
CA ARG A 122 -4.76 10.44 -8.35
C ARG A 122 -4.83 8.94 -8.59
N ILE A 123 -6.02 8.39 -8.88
CA ILE A 123 -6.18 6.98 -9.22
C ILE A 123 -5.46 6.65 -10.54
N ASP A 124 -5.52 7.53 -11.53
CA ASP A 124 -4.83 7.36 -12.82
C ASP A 124 -3.30 7.39 -12.65
N ALA A 125 -2.79 8.26 -11.79
CA ALA A 125 -1.36 8.30 -11.43
C ALA A 125 -0.92 7.01 -10.73
N TYR A 126 -1.66 6.62 -9.70
CA TYR A 126 -1.42 5.38 -8.98
C TYR A 126 -1.46 4.15 -9.90
N GLU A 127 -2.40 4.07 -10.84
CA GLU A 127 -2.51 2.93 -11.76
C GLU A 127 -1.28 2.78 -12.65
N ARG A 128 -0.69 3.89 -13.12
CA ARG A 128 0.54 3.85 -13.93
C ARG A 128 1.68 3.20 -13.16
N GLU A 129 1.86 3.59 -11.90
CA GLU A 129 2.89 3.02 -11.01
C GLU A 129 2.55 1.58 -10.62
N TYR A 130 1.28 1.31 -10.29
CA TYR A 130 0.78 -0.02 -9.93
C TYR A 130 1.12 -1.06 -11.01
N VAL A 131 0.88 -0.75 -12.29
CA VAL A 131 1.14 -1.70 -13.40
C VAL A 131 2.63 -2.05 -13.45
N ILE A 132 3.52 -1.07 -13.29
CA ILE A 132 4.96 -1.27 -13.27
C ILE A 132 5.35 -2.18 -12.09
N HIS A 133 4.92 -1.82 -10.89
CA HIS A 133 5.23 -2.57 -9.67
C HIS A 133 4.64 -3.99 -9.69
N ASP A 134 3.46 -4.19 -10.26
CA ASP A 134 2.84 -5.50 -10.38
C ASP A 134 3.62 -6.43 -11.30
N ILE A 135 4.07 -5.93 -12.45
CA ILE A 135 4.93 -6.68 -13.37
C ILE A 135 6.23 -7.07 -12.67
N PHE A 136 6.91 -6.12 -12.02
CA PHE A 136 8.16 -6.40 -11.30
C PHE A 136 7.96 -7.41 -10.17
N ARG A 137 6.89 -7.29 -9.39
CA ARG A 137 6.53 -8.24 -8.33
C ARG A 137 6.33 -9.65 -8.87
N LYS A 138 5.62 -9.80 -9.99
CA LYS A 138 5.42 -11.11 -10.66
C LYS A 138 6.74 -11.70 -11.17
N VAL A 139 7.60 -10.89 -11.77
CA VAL A 139 8.93 -11.31 -12.25
C VAL A 139 9.82 -11.72 -11.07
N ALA A 140 9.88 -10.91 -10.03
CA ALA A 140 10.65 -11.18 -8.81
C ALA A 140 10.21 -12.50 -8.17
N LYS A 141 8.90 -12.73 -8.03
CA LYS A 141 8.34 -13.98 -7.49
C LYS A 141 8.78 -15.20 -8.30
N LYS A 142 8.68 -15.15 -9.63
CA LYS A 142 9.15 -16.25 -10.51
C LYS A 142 10.65 -16.50 -10.38
N ARG A 143 11.47 -15.44 -10.32
CA ARG A 143 12.92 -15.53 -10.14
C ARG A 143 13.27 -16.16 -8.79
N ALA A 144 12.61 -15.73 -7.71
CA ALA A 144 12.82 -16.27 -6.37
C ALA A 144 12.50 -17.77 -6.30
N GLN A 145 11.37 -18.19 -6.88
CA GLN A 145 11.00 -19.61 -6.98
C GLN A 145 12.04 -20.44 -7.73
N LYS A 146 12.51 -19.96 -8.88
CA LYS A 146 13.57 -20.64 -9.64
C LYS A 146 14.88 -20.73 -8.84
N ALA A 147 15.23 -19.68 -8.11
CA ALA A 147 16.42 -19.67 -7.27
C ALA A 147 16.33 -20.66 -6.11
N SER A 148 15.17 -20.75 -5.44
CA SER A 148 14.96 -21.74 -4.36
C SER A 148 15.02 -23.19 -4.84
N SER A 149 14.76 -23.45 -6.12
CA SER A 149 14.81 -24.80 -6.70
C SER A 149 16.15 -25.16 -7.34
N ALA A 150 17.10 -24.23 -7.46
CA ALA A 150 18.39 -24.48 -8.09
C ALA A 150 19.40 -25.05 -7.08
N ILE A 151 20.08 -26.15 -7.42
CA ILE A 151 21.20 -26.70 -6.64
C ILE A 151 22.49 -26.06 -7.15
N GLY A 152 23.11 -25.19 -6.33
CA GLY A 152 24.38 -24.53 -6.63
C GLY A 152 24.35 -23.00 -6.50
N PRO A 153 25.50 -22.31 -6.63
CA PRO A 153 25.57 -20.87 -6.49
C PRO A 153 24.80 -20.16 -7.61
N ASN A 154 23.82 -19.34 -7.22
CA ASN A 154 22.97 -18.60 -8.13
C ASN A 154 23.45 -17.14 -8.22
N PHE A 155 24.14 -16.79 -9.32
CA PHE A 155 24.64 -15.43 -9.57
C PHE A 155 23.63 -14.51 -10.26
N THR A 156 22.40 -14.97 -10.52
CA THR A 156 21.40 -14.17 -11.25
C THR A 156 21.03 -12.90 -10.48
N THR A 157 20.99 -12.97 -9.14
CA THR A 157 20.78 -11.81 -8.27
C THR A 157 21.95 -10.83 -8.37
N LEU A 158 23.19 -11.34 -8.35
CA LEU A 158 24.39 -10.50 -8.46
C LEU A 158 24.48 -9.81 -9.82
N ALA A 159 24.12 -10.51 -10.90
CA ALA A 159 24.06 -9.94 -12.24
C ALA A 159 23.02 -8.81 -12.33
N GLY A 160 21.82 -9.00 -11.73
CA GLY A 160 20.79 -7.97 -11.67
C GLY A 160 21.21 -6.76 -10.83
N ILE A 161 21.87 -6.96 -9.69
CA ILE A 161 22.43 -5.87 -8.88
C ILE A 161 23.48 -5.11 -9.69
N LEU A 162 24.34 -5.81 -10.42
CA LEU A 162 25.36 -5.19 -11.26
C LEU A 162 24.75 -4.36 -12.40
N GLU A 163 23.65 -4.80 -13.01
CA GLU A 163 22.92 -4.02 -14.01
C GLU A 163 22.31 -2.75 -13.39
N LEU A 164 21.69 -2.84 -12.21
CA LEU A 164 21.16 -1.68 -11.49
C LEU A 164 22.25 -0.68 -11.11
N MET A 165 23.41 -1.16 -10.66
CA MET A 165 24.55 -0.30 -10.39
C MET A 165 25.03 0.39 -11.68
N LYS A 166 25.02 -0.30 -12.81
CA LYS A 166 25.45 0.25 -14.10
C LYS A 166 24.48 1.26 -14.70
N SER A 167 23.19 1.21 -14.35
CA SER A 167 22.19 2.19 -14.76
C SER A 167 22.15 3.45 -13.88
N ASP A 168 23.04 3.54 -12.88
CA ASP A 168 23.23 4.76 -12.11
C ASP A 168 24.04 5.76 -12.96
N ASP A 169 23.30 6.71 -13.52
CA ASP A 169 23.83 7.78 -14.38
C ASP A 169 24.29 9.01 -13.57
N SER A 170 24.37 8.91 -12.24
CA SER A 170 24.85 10.00 -11.39
C SER A 170 26.36 10.23 -11.56
N GLU A 171 26.83 11.41 -11.12
CA GLU A 171 28.25 11.79 -11.13
C GLU A 171 29.15 10.82 -10.36
N HIS A 172 28.58 10.04 -9.44
CA HIS A 172 29.28 9.01 -8.66
C HIS A 172 28.82 7.59 -9.00
N GLY A 173 28.23 7.41 -10.18
CA GLY A 173 27.74 6.14 -10.67
C GLY A 173 28.82 5.08 -10.87
N PHE A 174 28.40 3.86 -11.22
CA PHE A 174 29.28 2.68 -11.23
C PHE A 174 30.52 2.82 -12.12
N THR A 175 30.39 3.44 -13.30
CA THR A 175 31.49 3.61 -14.24
C THR A 175 32.55 4.55 -13.69
N GLU A 176 32.14 5.67 -13.09
CA GLU A 176 33.05 6.66 -12.52
C GLU A 176 33.78 6.10 -11.31
N GLN A 177 33.05 5.47 -10.38
CA GLN A 177 33.65 4.77 -9.23
C GLN A 177 34.66 3.70 -9.64
N LYS A 178 34.40 2.98 -10.73
CA LYS A 178 35.33 1.98 -11.28
C LYS A 178 36.59 2.64 -11.83
N ALA A 179 36.47 3.77 -12.52
CA ALA A 179 37.61 4.53 -13.03
C ALA A 179 38.48 5.08 -11.87
N LEU A 180 37.84 5.69 -10.87
CA LEU A 180 38.46 6.22 -9.67
C LEU A 180 39.26 5.15 -8.91
N ARG A 181 38.65 3.99 -8.64
CA ARG A 181 39.32 2.87 -7.97
C ARG A 181 40.53 2.36 -8.75
N LYS A 182 40.43 2.31 -10.09
CA LYS A 182 41.54 1.90 -10.97
C LYS A 182 42.67 2.94 -10.93
N GLY A 183 42.35 4.23 -10.84
CA GLY A 183 43.32 5.32 -10.64
C GLY A 183 44.06 5.19 -9.31
N ASN A 184 43.31 5.06 -8.21
CA ASN A 184 43.86 4.91 -6.86
C ASN A 184 44.78 3.69 -6.75
N LEU A 185 44.39 2.55 -7.35
CA LEU A 185 45.23 1.35 -7.38
C LEU A 185 46.56 1.58 -8.11
N ARG A 186 46.55 2.34 -9.22
CA ARG A 186 47.78 2.68 -9.97
C ARG A 186 48.70 3.58 -9.16
N GLN A 187 48.14 4.53 -8.43
CA GLN A 187 48.91 5.45 -7.57
C GLN A 187 49.52 4.70 -6.39
N ALA A 188 48.74 3.85 -5.72
CA ALA A 188 49.22 3.04 -4.59
C ALA A 188 50.35 2.07 -4.97
N ARG A 189 50.37 1.58 -6.22
CA ARG A 189 51.46 0.72 -6.74
C ARG A 189 52.74 1.46 -7.13
N ARG A 190 52.69 2.79 -7.20
CA ARG A 190 53.85 3.67 -7.53
C ARG A 190 54.48 4.29 -6.29
N MET A 191 53.86 4.12 -5.12
CA MET A 191 54.42 4.40 -3.80
C MET A 191 55.12 3.16 -3.28
#